data_AF-A0A4V2QVS6-F1
#
_entry.id   AF-A0A4V2QVS6-F1
#
_cell.length_a   1.000
_cell.length_b   1.000
_cell.length_c   1.000
_cell.angle_alpha   90.00
_cell.angle_beta   90.00
_cell.angle_gamma   90.00
#
_symmetry.space_group_name_H-M   'P 1'
#
loop_
_entity.id
_entity.type
_entity.pdbx_description
1 polymer ?
#
loop_
_entity_poly.entity_id
_entity_poly.type
_entity_poly.pdbx_seq_one_letter_code
_entity_poly.pdbx_strand_id
1 'polypeptide(L)'
;MTVIDQWTGRHARALQAAMRLTNEAFAEHLGVSPRTIAKWRERPGMVPSPQLQEALDTSLTLATEDTRTRFASNLNLPPPDDDPITLDTSVVSQLHAVVGELARVLAALQPPKAPTQADTATRLDEVQT
;
A
#
# COMPACT_ATOMS: atom_id res chain seq x y z
N MET A 1 15.02 -9.74 12.04
CA MET A 1 14.56 -11.14 11.78
C MET A 1 13.06 -11.14 11.45
N THR A 2 12.68 -11.33 10.18
CA THR A 2 11.26 -11.40 9.76
C THR A 2 10.66 -12.77 10.10
N VAL A 3 9.69 -12.81 11.02
CA VAL A 3 8.93 -14.02 11.36
C VAL A 3 7.53 -13.91 10.76
N ILE A 4 7.11 -14.92 10.00
CA ILE A 4 5.75 -15.03 9.43
C ILE A 4 4.95 -16.01 10.29
N ASP A 5 3.96 -15.52 11.04
CA ASP A 5 3.12 -16.35 11.93
C ASP A 5 2.32 -17.43 11.18
N GLN A 6 1.85 -17.11 9.96
CA GLN A 6 1.16 -18.05 9.10
C GLN A 6 1.50 -17.83 7.63
N TRP A 7 2.00 -18.88 6.98
CA TRP A 7 2.23 -18.85 5.54
C TRP A 7 0.91 -18.91 4.77
N THR A 8 0.79 -18.08 3.74
CA THR A 8 -0.33 -18.07 2.80
C THR A 8 0.20 -18.14 1.38
N GLY A 9 -0.66 -18.44 0.41
CA GLY A 9 -0.30 -18.41 -1.01
C GLY A 9 0.25 -17.06 -1.44
N ARG A 10 -0.23 -15.96 -0.86
CA ARG A 10 0.32 -14.60 -1.04
C ARG A 10 1.76 -14.53 -0.54
N HIS A 11 2.04 -15.01 0.68
CA HIS A 11 3.40 -15.03 1.25
C HIS A 11 4.35 -15.87 0.40
N ALA A 12 3.95 -17.08 0.01
CA ALA A 12 4.77 -17.96 -0.83
C ALA A 12 5.08 -17.34 -2.20
N ARG A 13 4.11 -16.65 -2.83
CA ARG A 13 4.31 -15.92 -4.10
C ARG A 13 5.23 -14.71 -3.95
N ALA A 14 5.15 -14.00 -2.83
CA ALA A 14 6.06 -12.90 -2.53
C ALA A 14 7.51 -13.41 -2.34
N LEU A 15 7.69 -14.55 -1.66
CA LEU A 15 8.99 -15.19 -1.50
C LEU A 15 9.57 -15.64 -2.85
N GLN A 16 8.76 -16.31 -3.67
CA GLN A 16 9.16 -16.70 -5.04
C GLN A 16 9.64 -15.50 -5.85
N ALA A 17 8.88 -14.40 -5.84
CA ALA A 17 9.22 -13.18 -6.57
C ALA A 17 10.51 -12.54 -6.04
N ALA A 18 10.72 -12.55 -4.73
CA ALA A 18 11.93 -12.03 -4.09
C ALA A 18 13.18 -12.85 -4.45
N MET A 19 13.03 -14.18 -4.55
CA MET A 19 14.07 -15.12 -5.01
C MET A 19 14.28 -15.10 -6.53
N ARG A 20 13.39 -14.44 -7.29
CA ARG A 20 13.39 -14.38 -8.77
C ARG A 20 13.37 -15.76 -9.44
N LEU A 21 12.71 -16.73 -8.82
CA LEU A 21 12.60 -18.09 -9.34
C LEU A 21 11.33 -18.27 -10.19
N THR A 22 11.41 -19.12 -11.22
CA THR A 22 10.23 -19.55 -11.97
C THR A 22 9.32 -20.44 -11.11
N ASN A 23 8.13 -20.75 -11.60
CA ASN A 23 7.23 -21.65 -10.88
C ASN A 23 7.84 -23.05 -10.75
N GLU A 24 8.52 -23.55 -11.79
CA GLU A 24 9.16 -24.86 -11.77
C GLU A 24 10.32 -24.89 -10.78
N ALA A 25 11.25 -23.92 -10.88
CA ALA A 25 12.41 -23.85 -10.01
C ALA A 25 12.03 -23.69 -8.52
N PHE A 26 10.98 -22.91 -8.25
CA PHE A 26 10.49 -22.76 -6.87
C PHE A 26 9.76 -24.00 -6.35
N ALA A 27 9.06 -24.72 -7.23
CA ALA A 27 8.42 -25.98 -6.87
C ALA A 27 9.47 -27.06 -6.56
N GLU A 28 10.52 -27.16 -7.38
CA GLU A 28 11.67 -28.03 -7.12
C GLU A 28 12.37 -27.69 -5.80
N HIS A 29 12.60 -26.40 -5.54
CA HIS A 29 13.21 -25.94 -4.30
C HIS A 29 12.43 -26.35 -3.05
N LEU A 30 11.08 -26.34 -3.12
CA LEU A 30 10.21 -26.74 -2.02
C LEU A 30 9.83 -28.23 -2.02
N GLY A 31 10.26 -29.00 -3.03
CA GLY A 31 9.90 -30.42 -3.18
C GLY A 31 8.41 -30.66 -3.48
N VAL A 32 7.73 -29.71 -4.15
CA VAL A 32 6.31 -29.82 -4.49
C VAL A 32 6.08 -29.77 -6.00
N SER A 33 4.85 -30.06 -6.43
CA SER A 33 4.49 -29.90 -7.85
C SER A 33 4.29 -28.42 -8.22
N PRO A 34 4.64 -28.00 -9.46
CA PRO A 34 4.36 -26.65 -9.96
C PRO A 34 2.87 -26.27 -9.91
N ARG A 35 1.99 -27.27 -9.95
CA ARG A 35 0.54 -27.10 -9.79
C ARG A 35 0.16 -26.52 -8.43
N THR A 36 0.92 -26.83 -7.39
CA THR A 36 0.72 -26.27 -6.04
C THR A 36 1.01 -24.77 -6.02
N ILE A 37 2.09 -24.37 -6.70
CA ILE A 37 2.48 -22.96 -6.85
C ILE A 37 1.44 -22.19 -7.68
N ALA A 38 0.94 -22.80 -8.76
CA ALA A 38 -0.14 -22.24 -9.56
C ALA A 38 -1.42 -22.04 -8.73
N LYS A 39 -1.78 -23.02 -7.89
CA LYS A 39 -2.93 -22.92 -6.98
C LYS A 39 -2.80 -21.77 -5.97
N TRP A 40 -1.60 -21.48 -5.48
CA TRP A 40 -1.35 -20.31 -4.62
C TRP A 40 -1.54 -18.98 -5.35
N ARG A 41 -1.23 -18.93 -6.64
CA ARG A 41 -1.50 -17.75 -7.48
C ARG A 41 -2.99 -17.53 -7.65
N GLU A 42 -3.77 -18.59 -7.88
CA GLU A 42 -5.23 -18.52 -8.02
C GLU A 42 -5.92 -18.23 -6.69
N ARG A 43 -5.37 -18.73 -5.57
CA ARG A 43 -5.94 -18.61 -4.23
C ARG A 43 -4.90 -18.06 -3.25
N PRO A 44 -4.71 -16.73 -3.20
CA PRO A 44 -3.69 -16.11 -2.35
C PRO A 44 -3.94 -16.32 -0.85
N GLY A 45 -5.19 -16.50 -0.42
CA GLY A 45 -5.54 -16.81 0.98
C GLY A 45 -5.41 -18.29 1.36
N MET A 46 -4.97 -19.17 0.45
CA MET A 46 -4.78 -20.58 0.78
C MET A 46 -3.61 -20.75 1.74
N VAL A 47 -3.84 -21.46 2.84
CA VAL A 47 -2.81 -21.83 3.82
C VAL A 47 -2.14 -23.14 3.36
N PRO A 48 -0.81 -23.17 3.19
CA PRO A 48 -0.06 -24.40 2.90
C PRO A 48 -0.11 -25.39 4.07
N SER A 49 0.15 -26.68 3.79
CA SER A 49 0.26 -27.69 4.85
C SER A 49 1.43 -27.38 5.78
N PRO A 50 1.43 -27.87 7.04
CA PRO A 50 2.50 -27.59 7.99
C PRO A 50 3.91 -27.90 7.46
N GLN A 51 4.09 -29.02 6.74
CA GLN A 51 5.39 -29.35 6.12
C GLN A 51 5.86 -28.31 5.10
N LEU A 52 4.92 -27.75 4.33
CA LEU A 52 5.21 -26.68 3.38
C LEU A 52 5.52 -25.36 4.06
N GLN A 53 4.88 -25.07 5.21
CA GLN A 53 5.19 -23.87 5.98
C GLN A 53 6.60 -23.94 6.56
N GLU A 54 7.01 -25.11 7.07
CA GLU A 54 8.39 -25.35 7.55
C GLU A 54 9.41 -25.23 6.41
N ALA A 55 9.10 -25.77 5.23
CA ALA A 55 9.94 -25.62 4.04
C ALA A 55 10.09 -24.14 3.62
N LEU A 56 8.99 -23.38 3.60
CA LEU A 56 9.00 -21.95 3.27
C LEU A 56 9.77 -21.12 4.30
N ASP A 57 9.62 -21.43 5.58
CA ASP A 57 10.34 -20.79 6.68
C ASP A 57 11.86 -21.05 6.59
N THR A 58 12.22 -22.30 6.28
CA THR A 58 13.61 -22.69 6.02
C THR A 58 14.16 -21.94 4.80
N SER A 59 13.40 -21.86 3.70
CA SER A 59 13.80 -21.11 2.51
C SER A 59 14.01 -19.62 2.81
N LEU A 60 13.16 -18.99 3.62
CA LEU A 60 13.31 -17.59 4.04
C LEU A 60 14.53 -17.40 4.96
N THR A 61 14.77 -18.36 5.84
CA THR A 61 15.93 -18.37 6.74
C THR A 61 17.24 -18.52 5.96
N LEU A 62 17.26 -19.33 4.89
CA LEU A 62 18.44 -19.51 4.05
C LEU A 62 18.61 -18.44 2.96
N ALA A 63 17.58 -17.64 2.71
CA ALA A 63 17.62 -16.58 1.71
C ALA A 63 18.65 -15.50 2.07
N THR A 64 19.25 -14.90 1.04
CA THR A 64 20.15 -13.76 1.19
C THR A 64 19.40 -12.55 1.73
N GLU A 65 20.14 -11.62 2.36
CA GLU A 65 19.54 -10.43 2.96
C GLU A 65 18.78 -9.58 1.92
N ASP A 66 19.33 -9.44 0.71
CA ASP A 66 18.66 -8.75 -0.40
C ASP A 66 17.33 -9.44 -0.80
N THR A 67 17.27 -10.77 -0.77
CA THR A 67 16.00 -11.48 -0.98
C THR A 67 15.01 -11.22 0.16
N ARG A 68 15.45 -11.19 1.43
CA ARG A 68 14.57 -10.88 2.56
C ARG A 68 14.03 -9.45 2.50
N THR A 69 14.87 -8.47 2.17
CA THR A 69 14.47 -7.08 1.97
C THR A 69 13.41 -6.95 0.88
N ARG A 70 13.64 -7.59 -0.28
CA ARG A 70 12.62 -7.59 -1.36
C ARG A 70 11.33 -8.30 -0.94
N PHE A 71 11.44 -9.39 -0.18
CA PHE A 71 10.28 -10.10 0.35
C PHE A 71 9.44 -9.21 1.26
N ALA A 72 10.07 -8.50 2.20
CA ALA A 72 9.40 -7.52 3.06
C ALA A 72 8.72 -6.43 2.23
N SER A 73 9.44 -5.84 1.26
CA SER A 73 8.89 -4.84 0.34
C SER A 73 7.69 -5.35 -0.46
N ASN A 74 7.75 -6.59 -0.98
CA ASN A 74 6.64 -7.21 -1.74
C ASN A 74 5.39 -7.45 -0.88
N LEU A 75 5.56 -7.58 0.44
CA LEU A 75 4.46 -7.74 1.39
C LEU A 75 3.98 -6.41 1.99
N ASN A 76 4.62 -5.29 1.64
CA ASN A 76 4.49 -4.02 2.35
C ASN A 76 4.74 -4.15 3.86
N LEU A 77 5.62 -5.09 4.24
CA LEU A 77 6.10 -5.22 5.61
C LEU A 77 7.26 -4.25 5.81
N PRO A 78 7.36 -3.53 6.94
CA PRO A 78 8.55 -2.76 7.26
C PRO A 78 9.80 -3.68 7.21
N PRO A 79 10.96 -3.18 6.73
CA PRO A 79 12.18 -3.96 6.69
C PRO A 79 12.54 -4.48 8.09
N PRO A 80 13.07 -5.71 8.22
CA PRO A 80 13.35 -6.34 9.52
C PRO A 80 14.39 -5.63 10.39
N ASP A 81 15.16 -4.68 9.83
CA ASP A 81 16.31 -4.05 10.46
C ASP A 81 16.36 -2.52 10.25
N ASP A 82 15.32 -1.93 9.63
CA ASP A 82 15.08 -0.50 9.76
C ASP A 82 14.29 -0.32 11.06
N ASP A 83 14.81 0.49 11.99
CA ASP A 83 13.94 1.19 12.93
C ASP A 83 12.79 1.74 12.08
N PRO A 84 11.53 1.33 12.32
CA PRO A 84 10.46 1.87 11.52
C PRO A 84 10.56 3.38 11.68
N ILE A 85 10.75 4.10 10.57
CA ILE A 85 10.41 5.51 10.51
C ILE A 85 8.91 5.53 10.77
N THR A 86 8.56 5.47 12.05
CA THR A 86 7.26 5.81 12.57
C THR A 86 7.18 7.28 12.23
N LEU A 87 6.43 7.59 11.17
CA LEU A 87 5.98 8.94 10.94
C LEU A 87 5.20 9.31 12.20
N ASP A 88 5.89 9.94 13.14
CA ASP A 88 5.29 10.34 14.40
C ASP A 88 4.03 11.14 14.05
N THR A 89 2.93 10.82 14.71
CA THR A 89 1.64 11.46 14.40
C THR A 89 1.75 12.98 14.53
N SER A 90 2.68 13.48 15.35
CA SER A 90 3.05 14.88 15.43
C SER A 90 3.61 15.44 14.12
N VAL A 91 4.53 14.73 13.46
CA VAL A 91 5.13 15.16 12.18
C VAL A 91 4.07 15.23 11.08
N VAL A 92 3.18 14.23 11.01
CA VAL A 92 2.07 14.21 10.05
C VAL A 92 1.08 15.37 10.33
N SER A 93 0.76 15.60 11.60
CA SER A 93 -0.11 16.72 12.02
C SER A 93 0.52 18.07 11.71
N GLN A 94 1.83 18.20 11.89
CA GLN A 94 2.58 19.41 11.56
C GLN A 94 2.58 19.68 10.05
N LEU A 95 2.78 18.65 9.23
CA LEU A 95 2.68 18.77 7.78
C LEU A 95 1.27 19.19 7.34
N HIS A 96 0.23 18.58 7.91
CA HIS A 96 -1.16 18.94 7.63
C HIS A 96 -1.47 20.39 8.00
N ALA A 97 -0.95 20.88 9.13
CA ALA A 97 -1.11 22.27 9.55
C ALA A 97 -0.45 23.24 8.56
N VAL A 98 0.78 22.95 8.11
CA VAL A 98 1.50 23.78 7.14
C VAL A 98 0.78 23.79 5.77
N VAL A 99 0.31 22.63 5.31
CA VAL A 99 -0.49 22.53 4.07
C VAL A 99 -1.78 23.33 4.19
N GLY A 100 -2.47 23.28 5.33
CA GLY A 100 -3.67 24.08 5.59
C GLY A 100 -3.40 25.59 5.57
N GLU A 101 -2.27 26.02 6.11
CA GLU A 101 -1.88 27.43 6.11
C GLU A 101 -1.53 27.92 4.69
N LEU A 102 -0.80 27.11 3.93
CA LEU A 102 -0.56 27.41 2.51
C LEU A 102 -1.86 27.47 1.70
N ALA A 103 -2.82 26.59 1.97
CA ALA A 103 -4.13 26.63 1.31
C ALA A 103 -4.90 27.92 1.64
N ARG A 104 -4.79 28.43 2.87
CA ARG A 104 -5.38 29.73 3.26
C ARG A 104 -4.70 30.90 2.57
N VAL A 105 -3.37 30.91 2.51
CA VAL A 105 -2.61 31.96 1.81
C VAL A 105 -2.98 31.97 0.32
N LEU A 106 -3.07 30.79 -0.30
CA LEU A 106 -3.52 30.67 -1.69
C LEU A 106 -4.96 31.14 -1.90
N ALA A 107 -5.88 30.84 -0.97
CA ALA A 107 -7.25 31.33 -1.02
C ALA A 107 -7.35 32.85 -0.84
N ALA A 108 -6.51 33.44 0.02
CA ALA A 108 -6.45 34.89 0.24
C ALA A 108 -5.87 35.65 -0.97
N LEU A 109 -5.11 34.96 -1.83
CA LEU A 109 -4.61 35.51 -3.10
C LEU A 109 -5.61 35.38 -4.25
N GLN A 110 -6.75 34.68 -4.07
CA GLN A 110 -7.83 34.71 -5.05
C GLN A 110 -8.60 36.03 -4.94
N PRO A 111 -8.81 36.76 -6.05
CA PRO A 111 -9.60 37.99 -6.02
C PRO A 111 -11.04 37.69 -5.58
N PRO A 112 -11.71 38.60 -4.85
CA PRO A 112 -13.05 38.36 -4.35
C PRO A 112 -14.00 38.05 -5.51
N LYS A 113 -14.74 36.94 -5.41
CA LYS A 113 -15.83 36.61 -6.34
C LYS A 113 -16.86 37.74 -6.27
N ALA A 114 -16.93 38.55 -7.33
CA ALA A 114 -17.83 39.68 -7.42
C ALA A 114 -19.29 39.24 -7.13
N PRO A 115 -20.08 40.05 -6.39
CA PRO A 115 -21.45 39.70 -6.09
C PRO A 115 -22.27 39.65 -7.39
N THR A 116 -22.88 38.50 -7.64
CA THR A 116 -23.98 38.34 -8.59
C THR A 116 -25.09 39.31 -8.18
N GLN A 117 -25.15 40.46 -8.85
CA GLN A 117 -26.33 41.33 -8.83
C GLN A 117 -27.42 40.63 -9.63
N ALA A 118 -28.26 39.89 -8.92
CA ALA A 118 -29.59 39.50 -9.37
C ALA A 118 -30.57 40.04 -8.34
N ASP A 119 -30.85 41.35 -8.36
CA ASP A 119 -32.08 41.93 -7.80
C ASP A 119 -32.24 43.41 -8.20
N THR A 120 -32.95 43.65 -9.29
CA THR A 120 -33.82 44.84 -9.40
C THR A 120 -35.11 44.35 -10.02
N ALA A 121 -35.98 43.84 -9.16
CA ALA A 121 -37.40 43.76 -9.43
C ALA A 121 -37.98 45.16 -9.68
N THR A 122 -38.98 45.20 -10.57
CA THR A 122 -40.17 46.05 -10.44
C THR A 122 -39.96 47.55 -10.43
N ARG A 123 -40.39 48.20 -11.54
CA ARG A 123 -41.38 49.29 -11.56
C ARG A 123 -41.20 50.08 -12.85
N LEU A 124 -42.20 50.01 -13.73
CA LEU A 124 -42.70 51.11 -14.56
C LEU A 124 -43.87 50.54 -15.38
N ASP A 125 -44.94 50.21 -14.67
CA ASP A 125 -46.31 50.25 -15.20
C ASP A 125 -47.06 51.27 -14.32
N GLU A 126 -47.97 52.01 -14.94
CA GLU A 126 -48.81 53.10 -14.39
C GLU A 126 -48.14 54.42 -13.95
N VAL A 127 -48.29 55.47 -14.77
CA VAL A 127 -49.29 56.51 -14.46
C VAL A 127 -49.68 57.29 -15.73
N GLN A 128 -50.99 57.34 -15.91
CA GLN A 128 -51.78 57.98 -16.94
C GLN A 128 -52.13 59.42 -16.52
N THR A 129 -51.98 60.41 -17.42
CA THR A 129 -52.92 61.52 -17.72
C THR A 129 -52.28 62.42 -18.76
#